data_AF-A0A803TKK4-F1
#
_entry.id   AF-A0A803TKK4-F1
#
_cell.length_a   1.000
_cell.length_b   1.000
_cell.length_c   1.000
_cell.angle_alpha   90.00
_cell.angle_beta   90.00
_cell.angle_gamma   90.00
#
_symmetry.space_group_name_H-M   'P 1'
#
loop_
_entity.id
_entity.type
_entity.pdbx_description
1 polymer ?
#
loop_
_entity_poly.entity_id
_entity_poly.type
_entity_poly.pdbx_seq_one_letter_code
_entity_poly.pdbx_strand_id
1 'polypeptide(L)'
;MSCLHWLFALSLFQVAKRAAASQPDATDVVERAEKFRQKYWHKLQTLRQQPFAYGTLTVRSLLDTREHCLNEFNFPDPYSKVKQKENGIALKCYQSVIESLDSLGWEERQFALVKGLLAGNVFDWGAKAVSE
;
A
#
# COMPACT_ATOMS: atom_id res chain seq x y z
N MET A 1 -19.96 5.46 -10.00
CA MET A 1 -19.37 4.10 -10.02
C MET A 1 -18.20 3.94 -11.00
N SER A 2 -18.03 4.81 -12.01
CA SER A 2 -16.90 4.76 -12.96
C SER A 2 -15.53 5.03 -12.31
N CYS A 3 -15.44 6.02 -11.40
CA CYS A 3 -14.14 6.49 -10.86
C CYS A 3 -13.40 5.43 -10.01
N LEU A 4 -14.11 4.66 -9.17
CA LEU A 4 -13.51 3.62 -8.31
C LEU A 4 -12.92 2.46 -9.13
N HIS A 5 -13.62 2.01 -10.17
CA HIS A 5 -13.09 0.98 -11.07
C HIS A 5 -11.80 1.47 -11.77
N TRP A 6 -11.78 2.73 -12.24
CA TRP A 6 -10.62 3.32 -12.90
C TRP A 6 -9.42 3.46 -11.94
N LEU A 7 -9.63 3.89 -10.69
CA LEU A 7 -8.57 4.00 -9.69
C LEU A 7 -7.89 2.66 -9.41
N PHE A 8 -8.67 1.59 -9.21
CA PHE A 8 -8.11 0.27 -8.95
C PHE A 8 -7.46 -0.36 -10.19
N ALA A 9 -8.03 -0.13 -11.38
CA ALA A 9 -7.45 -0.51 -12.65
C ALA A 9 -6.07 0.15 -12.90
N LEU A 10 -5.94 1.45 -12.60
CA LEU A 10 -4.67 2.19 -12.71
C LEU A 10 -3.61 1.63 -11.75
N SER A 11 -4.02 1.25 -10.55
CA SER A 11 -3.11 0.69 -9.54
C SER A 11 -2.66 -0.75 -9.83
N LEU A 12 -3.38 -1.50 -10.66
CA LEU A 12 -3.15 -2.93 -10.89
C LEU A 12 -1.73 -3.24 -11.38
N PHE A 13 -1.23 -2.47 -12.35
CA PHE A 13 0.13 -2.63 -12.86
C PHE A 13 1.18 -2.38 -11.78
N GLN A 14 0.97 -1.37 -10.94
CA GLN A 14 1.87 -1.04 -9.86
C GLN A 14 1.89 -2.12 -8.77
N VAL A 15 0.73 -2.72 -8.47
CA VAL A 15 0.60 -3.83 -7.51
C VAL A 15 1.28 -5.08 -8.05
N ALA A 16 1.04 -5.47 -9.31
CA ALA A 16 1.70 -6.62 -9.94
C ALA A 16 3.23 -6.46 -9.98
N LYS A 17 3.71 -5.26 -10.32
CA LYS A 17 5.16 -4.95 -10.30
C LYS A 17 5.76 -5.07 -8.90
N ARG A 18 5.07 -4.58 -7.86
CA ARG A 18 5.53 -4.71 -6.46
C ARG A 18 5.49 -6.16 -5.99
N ALA A 19 4.46 -6.92 -6.36
CA ALA A 19 4.36 -8.34 -6.08
C ALA A 19 5.50 -9.13 -6.71
N ALA A 20 5.85 -8.85 -7.97
CA ALA A 20 7.01 -9.49 -8.60
C ALA A 20 8.33 -9.11 -7.90
N ALA A 21 8.51 -7.83 -7.55
CA ALA A 21 9.71 -7.35 -6.86
C ALA A 21 9.87 -7.89 -5.43
N SER A 22 8.80 -8.36 -4.79
CA SER A 22 8.89 -8.94 -3.44
C SER A 22 9.57 -10.31 -3.44
N GLN A 23 9.53 -11.04 -4.56
CA GLN A 23 10.08 -12.40 -4.69
C GLN A 23 11.01 -12.54 -5.92
N PRO A 24 12.15 -11.83 -5.95
CA PRO A 24 13.06 -11.81 -7.11
C PRO A 24 13.75 -13.15 -7.36
N ASP A 25 13.84 -14.01 -6.34
CA ASP A 25 14.55 -15.30 -6.40
C ASP A 25 13.67 -16.44 -6.95
N ALA A 26 12.37 -16.19 -7.16
CA ALA A 26 11.44 -17.18 -7.69
C ALA A 26 11.40 -17.14 -9.22
N THR A 27 11.62 -18.30 -9.86
CA THR A 27 11.68 -18.42 -11.33
C THR A 27 10.34 -18.22 -12.02
N ASP A 28 9.23 -18.49 -11.33
CA ASP A 28 7.85 -18.38 -11.84
C ASP A 28 7.20 -17.02 -11.52
N VAL A 29 7.92 -16.10 -10.88
CA VAL A 29 7.36 -14.86 -10.32
C VAL A 29 6.67 -13.99 -11.38
N VAL A 30 7.25 -13.88 -12.57
CA VAL A 30 6.71 -13.08 -13.68
C VAL A 30 5.40 -13.70 -14.19
N GLU A 31 5.36 -15.02 -14.36
CA GLU A 31 4.17 -15.73 -14.80
C GLU A 31 3.03 -15.61 -13.78
N ARG A 32 3.32 -15.78 -12.49
CA ARG A 32 2.32 -15.61 -11.43
C ARG A 32 1.80 -14.17 -11.35
N ALA A 33 2.68 -13.18 -11.49
CA ALA A 33 2.28 -11.77 -11.49
C ALA A 33 1.35 -11.44 -12.67
N GLU A 34 1.61 -12.04 -13.84
CA GLU A 34 0.72 -11.93 -15.00
C GLU A 34 -0.63 -12.62 -14.80
N LYS A 35 -0.64 -13.84 -14.25
CA LYS A 35 -1.89 -14.54 -13.90
C LYS A 35 -2.71 -13.77 -12.87
N PHE A 36 -2.06 -13.19 -11.85
CA PHE A 36 -2.68 -12.26 -10.91
C PHE A 36 -3.32 -11.07 -11.63
N ARG A 37 -2.57 -10.40 -12.51
CA ARG A 37 -3.03 -9.23 -13.26
C ARG A 37 -4.28 -9.57 -14.07
N GLN A 38 -4.26 -10.67 -14.82
CA GLN A 38 -5.38 -11.10 -15.65
C GLN A 38 -6.61 -11.45 -14.81
N LYS A 39 -6.44 -12.22 -13.73
CA LYS A 39 -7.54 -12.63 -12.86
C LYS A 39 -8.19 -11.45 -12.15
N TYR A 40 -7.38 -10.54 -11.59
CA TYR A 40 -7.90 -9.36 -10.91
C TYR A 40 -8.59 -8.41 -11.88
N TRP A 41 -8.03 -8.21 -13.08
CA TRP A 41 -8.68 -7.45 -14.14
C TRP A 41 -10.07 -8.00 -14.50
N HIS A 42 -10.17 -9.32 -14.68
CA HIS A 42 -11.46 -9.95 -14.96
C HIS A 42 -12.48 -9.71 -13.83
N LYS A 43 -12.07 -9.87 -12.57
CA LYS A 43 -12.93 -9.56 -11.42
C LYS A 43 -13.37 -8.08 -11.37
N LEU A 44 -12.49 -7.14 -11.71
CA LEU A 44 -12.85 -5.72 -11.81
C LEU A 44 -13.88 -5.49 -12.92
N GLN A 45 -13.74 -6.17 -14.07
CA GLN A 45 -14.72 -6.11 -15.15
C GLN A 45 -16.07 -6.67 -14.73
N THR A 46 -16.10 -7.81 -14.03
CA THR A 46 -17.33 -8.39 -13.46
C THR A 46 -17.99 -7.40 -12.50
N LEU A 47 -17.24 -6.79 -11.57
CA LEU A 47 -17.78 -5.78 -10.65
C LEU A 47 -18.28 -4.52 -11.34
N ARG A 48 -17.75 -4.19 -12.53
CA ARG A 48 -18.24 -3.08 -13.35
C ARG A 48 -19.63 -3.33 -13.91
N GLN A 49 -19.88 -4.57 -14.35
CA GLN A 49 -21.14 -4.99 -14.96
C GLN A 49 -22.16 -5.40 -13.90
N GLN A 50 -21.69 -6.04 -12.83
CA GLN A 50 -22.49 -6.56 -11.73
C GLN A 50 -21.85 -6.14 -10.39
N PRO A 51 -22.18 -4.94 -9.88
CA PRO A 51 -21.61 -4.42 -8.64
C PRO A 51 -21.78 -5.35 -7.43
N PHE A 52 -22.85 -6.16 -7.42
CA PHE A 52 -23.17 -7.05 -6.30
C PHE A 52 -22.66 -8.49 -6.45
N ALA A 53 -21.85 -8.79 -7.48
CA ALA A 53 -21.39 -10.16 -7.78
C ALA A 53 -20.63 -10.83 -6.62
N TYR A 54 -20.02 -10.04 -5.73
CA TYR A 54 -19.29 -10.51 -4.55
C TYR A 54 -19.82 -9.87 -3.25
N GLY A 55 -21.11 -9.52 -3.22
CA GLY A 55 -21.73 -8.75 -2.14
C GLY A 55 -21.68 -7.25 -2.37
N THR A 56 -21.92 -6.44 -1.34
CA THR A 56 -21.99 -4.98 -1.46
C THR A 56 -20.65 -4.39 -1.95
N LEU A 57 -20.68 -3.69 -3.09
CA LEU A 57 -19.52 -3.00 -3.62
C LEU A 57 -19.13 -1.82 -2.73
N THR A 58 -18.01 -1.96 -2.03
CA THR A 58 -17.41 -0.93 -1.19
C THR A 58 -15.92 -0.82 -1.49
N VAL A 59 -15.25 0.22 -0.99
CA VAL A 59 -13.78 0.30 -1.07
C VAL A 59 -13.15 -0.90 -0.36
N ARG A 60 -13.70 -1.32 0.79
CA ARG A 60 -13.25 -2.49 1.53
C ARG A 60 -13.34 -3.77 0.68
N SER A 61 -14.49 -4.04 0.06
CA SER A 61 -14.64 -5.23 -0.77
C SER A 61 -13.67 -5.28 -1.96
N LEU A 62 -13.29 -4.12 -2.53
CA LEU A 62 -12.28 -4.02 -3.60
C LEU A 62 -10.86 -4.32 -3.09
N LEU A 63 -10.52 -3.86 -1.88
CA LEU A 63 -9.26 -4.15 -1.21
C LEU A 63 -9.17 -5.64 -0.86
N ASP A 64 -10.22 -6.21 -0.26
CA ASP A 64 -10.30 -7.63 0.08
C ASP A 64 -10.17 -8.50 -1.17
N THR A 65 -10.83 -8.12 -2.27
CA THR A 65 -10.72 -8.82 -3.56
C THR A 65 -9.28 -8.82 -4.08
N ARG A 66 -8.56 -7.70 -3.92
CA ARG A 66 -7.16 -7.59 -4.32
C ARG A 66 -6.28 -8.50 -3.47
N GLU A 67 -6.47 -8.48 -2.16
CA GLU A 67 -5.70 -9.31 -1.22
C GLU A 67 -5.94 -10.79 -1.44
N HIS A 68 -7.19 -11.22 -1.63
CA HIS A 68 -7.50 -12.59 -2.01
C HIS A 68 -6.81 -13.01 -3.31
N CYS A 69 -6.83 -12.15 -4.33
CA CYS A 69 -6.11 -12.44 -5.58
C CYS A 69 -4.59 -12.52 -5.38
N LEU A 70 -4.00 -11.62 -4.59
CA LEU A 70 -2.56 -11.67 -4.29
C LEU A 70 -2.18 -12.96 -3.56
N ASN A 71 -2.95 -13.32 -2.53
CA ASN A 71 -2.73 -14.55 -1.76
C ASN A 71 -2.85 -15.81 -2.63
N GLU A 72 -3.83 -15.85 -3.53
CA GLU A 72 -4.03 -16.99 -4.43
C GLU A 72 -2.83 -17.24 -5.36
N PHE A 73 -2.12 -16.18 -5.76
CA PHE A 73 -0.90 -16.28 -6.58
C PHE A 73 0.40 -16.25 -5.76
N ASN A 74 0.32 -16.60 -4.48
CA ASN A 74 1.44 -16.69 -3.54
C ASN A 74 2.20 -15.36 -3.34
N PHE A 75 1.48 -14.23 -3.31
CA PHE A 75 2.03 -12.91 -2.97
C PHE A 75 1.44 -12.37 -1.65
N PRO A 76 1.77 -12.98 -0.49
CA PRO A 76 1.10 -12.66 0.79
C PRO A 76 1.42 -11.26 1.32
N ASP A 77 2.63 -10.76 1.10
CA ASP A 77 2.99 -9.38 1.45
C ASP A 77 3.94 -8.76 0.41
N PRO A 78 3.39 -8.12 -0.64
CA PRO A 78 4.18 -7.46 -1.66
C PRO A 78 4.86 -6.15 -1.19
N TYR A 79 4.57 -5.68 0.03
CA TYR A 79 5.09 -4.43 0.59
C TYR A 79 6.13 -4.66 1.70
N SER A 80 6.27 -5.89 2.19
CA SER A 80 7.20 -6.30 3.26
C SER A 80 8.60 -5.69 3.14
N LYS A 81 9.26 -5.82 1.99
CA LYS A 81 10.62 -5.28 1.77
C LYS A 81 10.70 -3.76 1.86
N VAL A 82 9.68 -3.07 1.34
CA VAL A 82 9.61 -1.60 1.39
C VAL A 82 9.40 -1.15 2.84
N LYS A 83 8.45 -1.79 3.54
CA LYS A 83 8.19 -1.55 4.96
C LYS A 83 9.42 -1.81 5.83
N GLN A 84 10.15 -2.89 5.59
CA GLN A 84 11.39 -3.19 6.32
C GLN A 84 12.45 -2.10 6.11
N LYS A 85 12.61 -1.61 4.88
CA LYS A 85 13.54 -0.52 4.57
C LYS A 85 13.12 0.78 5.26
N GLU A 86 11.84 1.17 5.15
CA GLU A 86 11.29 2.38 5.76
C GLU A 86 11.39 2.32 7.29
N ASN A 87 11.00 1.21 7.90
CA ASN A 87 11.14 0.97 9.33
C ASN A 87 12.62 1.01 9.77
N GLY A 88 13.52 0.44 8.98
CA GLY A 88 14.95 0.48 9.26
C GLY A 88 15.53 1.90 9.25
N ILE A 89 15.01 2.78 8.39
CA ILE A 89 15.39 4.20 8.38
C ILE A 89 14.75 4.92 9.58
N ALA A 90 13.46 4.70 9.83
CA ALA A 90 12.74 5.30 10.95
C ALA A 90 13.40 4.96 12.30
N LEU A 91 13.82 3.71 12.50
CA LEU A 91 14.54 3.27 13.70
C LEU A 91 15.89 3.97 13.88
N LYS A 92 16.62 4.24 12.78
CA LYS A 92 17.88 4.98 12.84
C LYS A 92 17.67 6.44 13.27
N CYS A 93 16.57 7.05 12.84
CA CYS A 93 16.24 8.43 13.18
C CYS A 93 15.55 8.57 14.55
N TYR A 94 14.98 7.47 15.07
CA TYR A 94 14.13 7.48 16.26
C TYR A 94 14.77 8.17 17.46
N GLN A 95 16.00 7.78 17.82
CA GLN A 95 16.68 8.32 19.00
C GLN A 95 16.85 9.85 18.93
N SER A 96 17.35 10.35 17.80
CA SER A 96 17.57 11.79 17.59
C SER A 96 16.26 12.58 17.59
N VAL A 97 15.17 12.01 17.05
CA VAL A 97 13.84 12.65 17.06
C VAL A 97 13.30 12.73 18.48
N ILE A 98 13.42 11.66 19.28
CA ILE A 98 12.97 11.67 20.67
C ILE A 98 13.76 12.66 21.52
N GLU A 99 15.09 12.69 21.39
CA GLU A 99 15.94 13.67 22.09
C GLU A 99 15.56 15.12 21.73
N SER A 100 15.29 15.37 20.44
CA SER A 100 14.83 16.68 19.97
C SER A 100 13.48 17.04 20.59
N LEU A 101 12.52 16.11 20.65
CA LEU A 101 11.21 16.32 21.27
C LEU A 101 11.32 16.54 22.78
N ASP A 102 12.22 15.82 23.46
CA ASP A 102 12.42 15.92 24.90
C ASP A 102 13.06 17.24 25.33
N SER A 103 13.79 17.91 24.44
CA SER A 103 14.33 19.24 24.68
C SER A 103 13.30 20.38 24.56
N LEU A 104 12.12 20.11 23.98
CA LEU A 104 11.05 21.11 23.82
C LEU A 104 10.25 21.31 25.10
N GLY A 105 9.71 22.52 25.28
CA GLY A 105 8.70 22.82 26.29
C GLY A 105 7.40 22.05 26.06
N TRP A 106 6.53 21.99 27.08
CA TRP A 106 5.30 21.18 27.04
C TRP A 106 4.42 21.45 25.82
N GLU A 107 4.06 22.71 25.59
CA GLU A 107 3.15 23.10 24.50
C GLU A 107 3.75 22.86 23.11
N GLU A 108 5.01 23.25 22.92
CA GLU A 108 5.75 23.04 21.67
C GLU A 108 5.91 21.56 21.34
N ARG A 109 6.15 20.72 22.36
CA ARG A 109 6.25 19.27 22.22
C ARG A 109 4.94 18.66 21.74
N GLN A 110 3.79 19.07 22.30
CA GLN A 110 2.49 18.57 21.83
C GLN A 110 2.25 18.92 20.37
N PHE A 111 2.57 20.16 19.97
CA PHE A 111 2.42 20.58 18.59
C PHE A 111 3.37 19.83 17.64
N ALA A 112 4.61 19.59 18.05
CA ALA A 112 5.58 18.81 17.30
C ALA A 112 5.15 17.34 17.14
N LEU A 113 4.59 16.72 18.18
CA LEU A 113 4.05 15.35 18.13
C LEU A 113 2.89 15.23 17.16
N VAL A 114 1.91 16.13 17.22
CA VAL A 114 0.76 16.12 16.30
C VAL A 114 1.21 16.33 14.85
N LYS A 115 2.12 17.28 14.60
CA LYS A 115 2.71 17.47 13.28
C LYS A 115 3.46 16.23 12.79
N GLY A 116 4.27 15.61 13.66
CA GLY A 116 4.99 14.38 13.33
C GLY A 116 4.07 13.21 13.00
N LEU A 117 2.99 13.04 13.77
CA LEU A 117 1.97 12.02 13.50
C LEU A 117 1.30 12.23 12.13
N LEU A 118 0.90 13.47 11.83
CA LEU A 118 0.28 13.80 10.54
C LEU A 118 1.27 13.62 9.38
N ALA A 119 2.51 14.06 9.54
CA ALA A 119 3.56 13.93 8.53
C ALA A 119 3.90 12.45 8.24
N GLY A 120 4.00 11.61 9.28
CA GLY A 120 4.23 10.18 9.13
C GLY A 120 3.12 9.48 8.35
N ASN A 121 1.86 9.81 8.63
CA ASN A 121 0.72 9.24 7.90
C ASN A 121 0.69 9.68 6.41
N VAL A 122 1.10 10.91 6.11
CA VAL A 122 1.22 11.41 4.73
C VAL A 122 2.40 10.76 3.98
N PHE A 123 3.50 10.50 4.68
CA PHE A 123 4.65 9.78 4.14
C PHE A 123 4.28 8.34 3.73
N ASP A 124 3.50 7.63 4.56
CA ASP A 124 3.00 6.28 4.28
C ASP A 124 2.04 6.20 3.08
N TRP A 125 1.41 7.31 2.68
CA TRP A 125 0.53 7.36 1.51
C TRP A 125 1.28 7.39 0.18
N GLY A 126 2.62 7.32 0.19
CA GLY A 126 3.44 7.36 -1.02
C GLY A 126 3.36 8.70 -1.75
N ALA A 127 2.94 9.76 -1.04
CA ALA A 127 2.87 11.10 -1.57
C ALA A 127 4.29 11.66 -1.73
N LYS A 128 4.92 11.35 -2.87
CA LYS A 128 6.08 12.10 -3.39
C LYS A 128 5.82 13.62 -3.49
N ALA A 129 4.58 14.06 -3.34
CA ALA A 129 4.13 15.45 -3.50
C ALA A 129 4.32 16.36 -2.27
N VAL A 130 4.76 15.83 -1.11
CA VAL A 130 4.92 16.64 0.12
C VAL A 130 6.39 16.74 0.55
N SER A 131 7.31 16.54 -0.40
CA SER A 131 8.73 16.78 -0.21
C SER A 131 9.18 17.91 -1.14
N GLU A 132 8.77 19.13 -0.80
CA GLU A 132 9.55 20.35 -1.03
C GLU A 132 9.79 21.02 0.32
#